data_AF-A0A931MQX4-F1
#
_entry.id   AF-A0A931MQX4-F1
#
_cell.length_a   1.000
_cell.length_b   1.000
_cell.length_c   1.000
_cell.angle_alpha   90.00
_cell.angle_beta   90.00
_cell.angle_gamma   90.00
#
_symmetry.space_group_name_H-M   'P 1'
#
loop_
_entity.id
_entity.type
_entity.pdbx_description
1 polymer ?
#
loop_
_entity_poly.entity_id
_entity_poly.type
_entity_poly.pdbx_seq_one_letter_code
_entity_poly.pdbx_strand_id
1 'polypeptide(L)'
;MSYDLDADLAAIDAQEHEEEAFALLRTRITIHDRDLELVGEVEGEYDADWETICNEVGEASVGLDGRDDLAQWLIDGSRVNQDMFLVFRSPWKKACFKVYDIEYDEDEHGNSIVRPLARHILDEAKHWQCWPNTLAPLAVQAPKVDFQWGDSIKVVKGYAHRNLLREQQPGW
;
A
#
# COMPACT_ATOMS: atom_id res chain seq x y z
N MET A 1 43.19 -4.21 -23.05
CA MET A 1 42.00 -4.79 -22.42
C MET A 1 41.09 -5.20 -23.56
N SER A 2 41.10 -6.46 -23.98
CA SER A 2 40.20 -6.93 -25.04
C SER A 2 38.82 -7.11 -24.41
N TYR A 3 37.85 -6.33 -24.87
CA TYR A 3 36.45 -6.52 -24.53
C TYR A 3 35.96 -7.78 -25.24
N ASP A 4 35.41 -8.71 -24.47
CA ASP A 4 34.79 -9.92 -25.00
C ASP A 4 33.31 -9.64 -25.22
N LEU A 5 32.99 -9.11 -26.40
CA LEU A 5 31.64 -8.71 -26.78
C LEU A 5 30.64 -9.85 -26.67
N ASP A 6 31.07 -11.10 -26.91
CA ASP A 6 30.17 -12.26 -26.87
C ASP A 6 29.77 -12.63 -25.44
N ALA A 7 30.69 -12.47 -24.47
CA ALA A 7 30.39 -12.68 -23.06
C ALA A 7 29.47 -11.58 -22.48
N ASP A 8 29.69 -10.32 -22.86
CA ASP A 8 28.87 -9.20 -22.42
C ASP A 8 27.46 -9.27 -23.05
N LEU A 9 27.33 -9.67 -24.32
CA LEU A 9 26.02 -9.88 -24.96
C LEU A 9 25.25 -11.04 -24.32
N ALA A 10 25.92 -12.16 -24.02
CA ALA A 10 25.27 -13.28 -23.33
C ALA A 10 24.78 -12.92 -21.91
N ALA A 11 25.48 -12.03 -21.22
CA ALA A 11 25.05 -11.51 -19.92
C ALA A 11 23.82 -10.58 -20.06
N ILE A 12 23.74 -9.78 -21.12
CA ILE A 12 22.57 -8.95 -21.42
C ILE A 12 21.37 -9.82 -21.75
N ASP A 13 21.53 -10.81 -22.65
CA ASP A 13 20.44 -11.73 -23.03
C ASP A 13 19.91 -12.52 -21.82
N ALA A 14 20.79 -12.94 -20.90
CA ALA A 14 20.39 -13.60 -19.67
C ALA A 14 19.59 -12.66 -18.75
N GLN A 15 20.00 -11.39 -18.66
CA GLN A 15 19.29 -10.39 -17.87
C GLN A 15 17.91 -10.08 -18.49
N GLU A 16 17.82 -9.95 -19.81
CA GLU A 16 16.55 -9.76 -20.51
C GLU A 16 15.60 -10.93 -20.27
N HIS A 17 16.07 -12.17 -20.38
CA HIS A 17 15.25 -13.36 -20.08
C HIS A 17 14.78 -13.44 -18.62
N GLU A 18 15.61 -13.02 -17.67
CA GLU A 18 15.20 -12.91 -16.27
C GLU A 18 14.14 -11.82 -16.09
N GLU A 19 14.33 -10.64 -16.70
CA GLU A 19 13.37 -9.54 -16.67
C GLU A 19 12.03 -9.92 -17.32
N GLU A 20 12.05 -10.65 -18.44
CA GLU A 20 10.87 -11.23 -19.08
C GLU A 20 10.16 -12.21 -18.14
N ALA A 21 10.89 -13.11 -17.48
CA ALA A 21 10.32 -14.05 -16.53
C ALA A 21 9.71 -13.34 -15.31
N PHE A 22 10.35 -12.29 -14.80
CA PHE A 22 9.82 -11.45 -13.73
C PHE A 22 8.59 -10.67 -14.17
N ALA A 23 8.55 -10.16 -15.41
CA ALA A 23 7.40 -9.44 -15.96
C ALA A 23 6.16 -10.32 -16.11
N LEU A 24 6.34 -11.64 -16.29
CA LEU A 24 5.25 -12.62 -16.38
C LEU A 24 4.66 -13.01 -15.01
N LEU A 25 5.29 -12.65 -13.89
CA LEU A 25 4.76 -12.96 -12.57
C LEU A 25 3.48 -12.16 -12.30
N ARG A 26 2.41 -12.88 -11.96
CA ARG A 26 1.13 -12.28 -11.55
C ARG A 26 1.34 -11.39 -10.32
N THR A 27 0.67 -10.24 -10.31
CA THR A 27 0.58 -9.38 -9.12
C THR A 27 -0.19 -10.11 -8.04
N ARG A 28 0.43 -10.29 -6.88
CA ARG A 28 -0.17 -10.96 -5.73
C ARG A 28 -1.02 -9.97 -4.95
N ILE A 29 -2.28 -10.32 -4.71
CA ILE A 29 -3.24 -9.48 -3.98
C ILE A 29 -3.60 -10.19 -2.68
N THR A 30 -3.38 -9.54 -1.54
CA THR A 30 -3.69 -10.09 -0.22
C THR A 30 -4.61 -9.18 0.57
N ILE A 31 -5.56 -9.78 1.29
CA ILE A 31 -6.47 -9.09 2.20
C ILE A 31 -5.91 -9.22 3.62
N HIS A 32 -5.89 -8.09 4.33
CA HIS A 32 -5.43 -7.99 5.70
C HIS A 32 -6.49 -7.36 6.60
N ASP A 33 -6.46 -7.74 7.88
CA ASP A 33 -7.33 -7.17 8.90
C ASP A 33 -6.80 -5.83 9.45
N ARG A 34 -7.49 -5.28 10.46
CA ARG A 34 -7.13 -4.02 11.13
C ARG A 34 -5.69 -4.00 11.66
N ASP A 35 -5.22 -5.13 12.17
CA ASP A 35 -3.90 -5.25 12.78
C ASP A 35 -2.82 -5.62 11.73
N LEU A 36 -3.19 -5.57 10.44
CA LEU A 36 -2.38 -5.94 9.27
C LEU A 36 -1.99 -7.42 9.21
N GLU A 37 -2.71 -8.28 9.94
CA GLU A 37 -2.55 -9.73 9.85
C GLU A 37 -3.19 -10.25 8.57
N LEU A 38 -2.58 -11.27 7.97
CA LEU A 38 -3.03 -11.85 6.71
C LEU A 38 -4.34 -12.62 6.93
N VAL A 39 -5.39 -12.21 6.25
CA VAL A 39 -6.68 -12.93 6.23
C VAL A 39 -6.68 -13.97 5.12
N GLY A 40 -6.26 -13.56 3.93
CA GLY A 40 -6.18 -14.46 2.78
C GLY A 40 -5.58 -13.82 1.54
N GLU A 41 -5.33 -14.66 0.55
CA GLU A 41 -4.84 -14.27 -0.76
C GLU A 41 -5.97 -14.39 -1.77
N VAL A 42 -6.11 -13.37 -2.62
CA VAL A 42 -7.10 -13.37 -3.68
C VAL A 42 -6.54 -14.17 -4.86
N GLU A 43 -7.28 -15.19 -5.27
CA GLU A 43 -7.03 -15.99 -6.46
C GLU A 43 -8.29 -16.04 -7.32
N GLY A 44 -8.16 -15.83 -8.63
CA GLY A 44 -9.30 -15.93 -9.55
C GLY A 44 -10.22 -14.70 -9.56
N GLU A 45 -9.65 -13.52 -9.34
CA GLU A 45 -10.33 -12.22 -9.47
C GLU A 45 -10.88 -12.00 -10.88
N TYR A 46 -12.06 -11.36 -10.95
CA TYR A 46 -12.66 -10.92 -12.22
C TYR A 46 -11.93 -9.73 -12.82
N ASP A 47 -11.63 -8.75 -11.96
CA ASP A 47 -10.91 -7.53 -12.28
C ASP A 47 -10.03 -7.15 -11.09
N ALA A 48 -8.88 -6.56 -11.38
CA ALA A 48 -8.04 -5.93 -10.37
C ALA A 48 -7.42 -4.68 -10.98
N ASP A 49 -7.70 -3.54 -10.37
CA ASP A 49 -7.13 -2.26 -10.77
C ASP A 49 -6.53 -1.57 -9.56
N TRP A 50 -5.38 -0.94 -9.77
CA TRP A 50 -4.74 -0.15 -8.74
C TRP A 50 -3.86 0.91 -9.36
N GLU A 51 -4.03 2.14 -8.88
CA GLU A 51 -3.23 3.26 -9.31
C GLU A 51 -2.30 3.71 -8.18
N THR A 52 -1.19 4.32 -8.55
CA THR A 52 -0.41 5.12 -7.62
C THR A 52 0.05 6.37 -8.30
N ILE A 53 -0.45 7.49 -7.79
CA ILE A 53 -0.14 8.81 -8.27
C ILE A 53 0.96 9.40 -7.39
N CYS A 54 1.90 10.12 -7.99
CA CYS A 54 2.95 10.79 -7.22
C CYS A 54 2.33 11.95 -6.41
N ASN A 55 2.54 11.94 -5.09
CA ASN A 55 2.03 12.94 -4.13
C ASN A 55 0.49 13.01 -3.98
N GLU A 56 -0.24 12.08 -4.58
CA GLU A 56 -1.69 12.01 -4.48
C GLU A 56 -2.12 10.60 -4.04
N VAL A 57 -3.38 10.48 -3.60
CA VAL A 57 -3.92 9.21 -3.13
C VAL A 57 -4.41 8.44 -4.34
N GLY A 58 -3.75 7.32 -4.64
CA GLY A 58 -4.26 6.37 -5.63
C GLY A 58 -5.40 5.53 -5.04
N GLU A 59 -6.24 5.01 -5.93
CA GLU A 59 -7.32 4.10 -5.60
C GLU A 59 -7.01 2.68 -6.09
N ALA A 60 -7.67 1.69 -5.49
CA ALA A 60 -7.55 0.30 -5.88
C ALA A 60 -8.87 -0.43 -5.68
N SER A 61 -9.12 -1.41 -6.53
CA SER A 61 -10.31 -2.27 -6.49
C SER A 61 -9.96 -3.69 -6.94
N VAL A 62 -10.72 -4.67 -6.46
CA VAL A 62 -10.60 -6.08 -6.87
C VAL A 62 -11.96 -6.76 -6.90
N GLY A 63 -12.38 -7.26 -8.06
CA GLY A 63 -13.64 -7.99 -8.21
C GLY A 63 -13.51 -9.43 -7.73
N LEU A 64 -14.24 -9.78 -6.68
CA LEU A 64 -14.34 -11.14 -6.12
C LEU A 64 -15.70 -11.76 -6.43
N ASP A 65 -15.76 -13.09 -6.56
CA ASP A 65 -17.05 -13.79 -6.56
C ASP A 65 -17.70 -13.65 -5.19
N GLY A 66 -18.96 -13.19 -5.14
CA GLY A 66 -19.72 -13.05 -3.90
C GLY A 66 -19.95 -14.38 -3.15
N ARG A 67 -19.71 -15.53 -3.80
CA ARG A 67 -19.73 -16.85 -3.15
C ARG A 67 -18.43 -17.20 -2.43
N ASP A 68 -17.34 -16.48 -2.71
CA ASP A 68 -16.04 -16.70 -2.06
C ASP A 68 -16.14 -16.36 -0.56
N ASP A 69 -15.46 -17.16 0.27
CA ASP A 69 -15.34 -16.94 1.71
C ASP A 69 -14.68 -15.58 2.00
N LEU A 70 -13.74 -15.14 1.15
CA LEU A 70 -13.11 -13.81 1.28
C LEU A 70 -14.09 -12.68 1.02
N ALA A 71 -14.98 -12.84 0.03
CA ALA A 71 -16.01 -11.86 -0.24
C ALA A 71 -17.00 -11.79 0.93
N GLN A 72 -17.43 -12.93 1.48
CA GLN A 72 -18.28 -12.95 2.68
C GLN A 72 -17.60 -12.30 3.89
N TRP A 73 -16.31 -12.54 4.09
CA TRP A 73 -15.54 -11.91 5.16
C TRP A 73 -15.49 -10.39 5.02
N LEU A 74 -15.27 -9.87 3.80
CA LEU A 74 -15.28 -8.44 3.51
C LEU A 74 -16.66 -7.81 3.78
N ILE A 75 -17.73 -8.51 3.39
CA ILE A 75 -19.12 -8.08 3.64
C ILE A 75 -19.38 -7.97 5.14
N ASP A 76 -19.02 -9.00 5.91
CA ASP A 76 -19.23 -9.02 7.35
C ASP A 76 -18.35 -7.98 8.06
N GLY A 77 -17.10 -7.81 7.62
CA GLY A 77 -16.18 -6.76 8.09
C GLY A 77 -16.73 -5.36 7.87
N SER A 78 -17.31 -5.10 6.69
CA SER A 78 -17.97 -3.82 6.38
C SER A 78 -19.18 -3.56 7.29
N ARG A 79 -19.99 -4.59 7.60
CA ARG A 79 -21.14 -4.46 8.52
C ARG A 79 -20.75 -4.04 9.93
N VAL A 80 -19.59 -4.47 10.40
CA VAL A 80 -19.05 -4.10 11.73
C VAL A 80 -18.13 -2.88 11.67
N ASN A 81 -17.98 -2.25 10.50
CA ASN A 81 -17.10 -1.12 10.24
C ASN A 81 -15.65 -1.39 10.69
N GLN A 82 -15.16 -2.60 10.39
CA GLN A 82 -13.79 -3.01 10.66
C GLN A 82 -12.84 -2.42 9.61
N ASP A 83 -11.67 -1.94 10.03
CA ASP A 83 -10.63 -1.55 9.09
C ASP A 83 -10.09 -2.78 8.36
N MET A 84 -10.06 -2.71 7.03
CA MET A 84 -9.59 -3.77 6.15
C MET A 84 -8.58 -3.19 5.17
N PHE A 85 -7.56 -3.96 4.82
CA PHE A 85 -6.52 -3.51 3.90
C PHE A 85 -6.32 -4.47 2.74
N LEU A 86 -6.12 -3.90 1.55
CA LEU A 86 -5.71 -4.60 0.35
C LEU A 86 -4.23 -4.31 0.10
N VAL A 87 -3.44 -5.35 -0.06
CA VAL A 87 -2.02 -5.24 -0.35
C VAL A 87 -1.74 -5.85 -1.72
N PHE A 88 -1.33 -4.98 -2.65
CA PHE A 88 -0.91 -5.36 -3.98
C PHE A 88 0.61 -5.51 -3.99
N ARG A 89 1.10 -6.66 -4.45
CA ARG A 89 2.52 -6.97 -4.54
C ARG A 89 2.84 -7.46 -5.95
N SER A 90 3.38 -6.57 -6.76
CA SER A 90 4.06 -6.93 -8.00
C SER A 90 5.56 -7.13 -7.72
N PRO A 91 6.32 -7.74 -8.66
CA PRO A 91 7.77 -7.88 -8.54
C PRO A 91 8.49 -6.54 -8.29
N TRP A 92 7.95 -5.48 -8.86
CA TRP A 92 8.55 -4.14 -8.85
C TRP A 92 8.07 -3.27 -7.69
N LYS A 93 6.89 -3.57 -7.14
CA LYS A 93 6.23 -2.65 -6.24
C LYS A 93 5.29 -3.33 -5.27
N LYS A 94 5.30 -2.83 -4.04
CA LYS A 94 4.34 -3.15 -2.99
C LYS A 94 3.56 -1.89 -2.64
N ALA A 95 2.24 -1.97 -2.63
CA ALA A 95 1.36 -0.88 -2.23
C ALA A 95 0.29 -1.40 -1.27
N CYS A 96 -0.10 -0.57 -0.30
CA CYS A 96 -1.08 -0.88 0.73
C CYS A 96 -2.22 0.13 0.64
N PHE A 97 -3.43 -0.38 0.56
CA PHE A 97 -4.66 0.39 0.43
C PHE A 97 -5.61 0.02 1.57
N LYS A 98 -6.31 1.00 2.11
CA LYS A 98 -7.36 0.82 3.11
C LYS A 98 -8.72 0.82 2.41
N VAL A 99 -9.52 -0.21 2.65
CA VAL A 99 -10.87 -0.32 2.11
C VAL A 99 -11.74 0.76 2.77
N TYR A 100 -12.45 1.54 1.95
CA TYR A 100 -13.38 2.58 2.44
C TYR A 100 -14.83 2.29 2.07
N ASP A 101 -15.08 1.50 1.02
CA ASP A 101 -16.41 1.10 0.59
C ASP A 101 -16.38 -0.28 -0.07
N ILE A 102 -17.55 -0.93 -0.17
CA ILE A 102 -17.71 -2.19 -0.88
C ILE A 102 -18.94 -2.10 -1.79
N GLU A 103 -18.69 -2.20 -3.09
CA GLU A 103 -19.72 -2.25 -4.12
C GLU A 103 -20.16 -3.70 -4.38
N TYR A 104 -21.45 -3.85 -4.66
CA TYR A 104 -22.06 -5.12 -5.05
C TYR A 104 -22.59 -4.95 -6.45
N ASP A 105 -22.09 -5.78 -7.36
CA ASP A 105 -22.52 -5.81 -8.75
C ASP A 105 -23.11 -7.18 -9.07
N GLU A 106 -24.07 -7.23 -10.00
CA GLU A 106 -24.66 -8.47 -10.49
C GLU A 106 -24.49 -8.50 -12.00
N ASP A 107 -23.71 -9.47 -12.48
CA ASP A 107 -23.46 -9.63 -13.91
C ASP A 107 -24.73 -10.11 -14.64
N GLU A 108 -24.77 -9.96 -15.96
CA GLU A 108 -25.90 -10.38 -16.82
C GLU A 108 -26.24 -11.87 -16.69
N HIS A 109 -25.29 -12.66 -16.20
CA HIS A 109 -25.41 -14.09 -15.93
C HIS A 109 -25.92 -14.44 -14.52
N GLY A 110 -26.22 -13.45 -13.67
CA GLY A 110 -26.70 -13.63 -12.30
C GLY A 110 -25.59 -14.03 -11.31
N ASN A 111 -24.33 -13.73 -11.64
CA ASN A 111 -23.21 -13.90 -10.74
C ASN A 111 -23.03 -12.62 -9.92
N SER A 112 -22.99 -12.77 -8.60
CA SER A 112 -22.70 -11.67 -7.68
C SER A 112 -21.21 -11.38 -7.66
N ILE A 113 -20.82 -10.14 -7.91
CA ILE A 113 -19.45 -9.66 -7.81
C ILE A 113 -19.38 -8.68 -6.63
N VAL A 114 -18.42 -8.90 -5.74
CA VAL A 114 -18.14 -8.03 -4.60
C VAL A 114 -16.85 -7.30 -4.89
N ARG A 115 -16.91 -5.97 -4.94
CA ARG A 115 -15.76 -5.10 -5.27
C ARG A 115 -15.47 -4.17 -4.10
N PRO A 116 -14.46 -4.46 -3.26
CA PRO A 116 -13.98 -3.51 -2.25
C PRO A 116 -13.22 -2.39 -2.94
N LEU A 117 -13.62 -1.15 -2.66
CA LEU A 117 -12.93 0.05 -3.08
C LEU A 117 -11.99 0.51 -1.96
N ALA A 118 -10.73 0.73 -2.31
CA ALA A 118 -9.69 1.05 -1.36
C ALA A 118 -8.86 2.27 -1.80
N ARG A 119 -8.38 3.04 -0.82
CA ARG A 119 -7.51 4.20 -1.02
C ARG A 119 -6.13 3.93 -0.46
N HIS A 120 -5.10 4.45 -1.12
CA HIS A 120 -3.73 4.27 -0.65
C HIS A 120 -3.60 4.78 0.79
N ILE A 121 -2.84 4.07 1.64
CA ILE A 121 -2.62 4.40 3.06
C ILE A 121 -2.09 5.83 3.30
N LEU A 122 -1.61 6.48 2.24
CA LEU A 122 -1.20 7.88 2.26
C LEU A 122 -2.37 8.81 2.64
N ASP A 123 -3.62 8.45 2.31
CA ASP A 123 -4.78 9.26 2.69
C ASP A 123 -4.92 9.35 4.22
N GLU A 124 -4.82 8.21 4.90
CA GLU A 124 -4.78 8.17 6.37
C GLU A 124 -3.57 8.93 6.93
N ALA A 125 -2.41 8.78 6.30
CA ALA A 125 -1.19 9.46 6.73
C ALA A 125 -1.28 11.00 6.67
N LYS A 126 -2.08 11.56 5.76
CA LYS A 126 -2.34 13.02 5.69
C LYS A 126 -3.09 13.55 6.91
N HIS A 127 -3.86 12.70 7.59
CA HIS A 127 -4.69 13.08 8.72
C HIS A 127 -4.01 12.83 10.07
N TRP A 128 -2.79 12.27 10.09
CA TRP A 128 -2.03 12.07 11.32
C TRP A 128 -1.67 13.39 11.99
N GLN A 129 -2.07 13.53 13.24
CA GLN A 129 -1.71 14.67 14.06
C GLN A 129 -0.23 14.58 14.44
N CYS A 130 0.58 15.45 13.84
CA CYS A 130 2.01 15.54 14.13
C CYS A 130 2.34 16.90 14.76
N TRP A 131 3.34 16.90 15.63
CA TRP A 131 3.93 18.10 16.20
C TRP A 131 4.70 18.88 15.12
N PRO A 132 4.42 20.19 14.95
CA PRO A 132 5.00 20.98 13.88
C PRO A 132 6.50 21.22 14.05
N ASN A 133 7.02 21.18 15.27
CA ASN A 133 8.45 21.24 15.55
C ASN A 133 8.82 20.17 16.59
N THR A 134 9.44 19.09 16.13
CA THR A 134 9.76 17.95 17.00
C THR A 134 10.93 18.20 17.96
N LEU A 135 11.66 19.32 17.83
CA LEU A 135 12.82 19.64 18.67
C LEU A 135 12.53 20.69 19.75
N ALA A 136 11.54 21.57 19.53
CA ALA A 136 11.23 22.64 20.47
C ALA A 136 10.18 22.19 21.51
N PRO A 137 10.29 22.60 22.78
CA PRO A 137 9.35 22.18 23.85
C PRO A 137 7.92 22.63 23.57
N LEU A 138 6.93 21.97 24.19
CA LEU A 138 5.50 22.26 24.00
C LEU A 138 5.16 23.76 24.16
N ALA A 139 5.79 24.42 25.14
CA ALA A 139 5.59 25.82 25.44
C ALA A 139 6.07 26.76 24.31
N VAL A 140 6.97 26.31 23.43
CA VAL A 140 7.60 27.14 22.39
C VAL A 140 7.64 26.34 21.08
N GLN A 141 6.50 26.15 20.44
CA GLN A 141 6.38 25.55 19.09
C GLN A 141 6.67 26.58 17.97
N ALA A 142 7.76 27.34 18.10
CA ALA A 142 8.20 28.35 17.14
C ALA A 142 9.60 28.02 16.62
N PRO A 143 9.83 27.92 15.29
CA PRO A 143 8.86 28.05 14.19
C PRO A 143 7.91 26.85 14.08
N LYS A 144 6.72 27.04 13.47
CA LYS A 144 5.73 25.97 13.20
C LYS A 144 6.12 25.07 12.01
N VAL A 145 7.42 24.94 11.76
CA VAL A 145 7.98 24.17 10.66
C VAL A 145 9.21 23.45 11.20
N ASP A 146 9.27 22.14 10.98
CA ASP A 146 10.43 21.32 11.28
C ASP A 146 11.30 21.18 10.03
N PHE A 147 12.18 22.16 9.82
CA PHE A 147 13.05 22.20 8.65
C PHE A 147 14.23 21.24 8.85
N GLN A 148 14.31 20.21 8.01
CA GLN A 148 15.31 19.16 8.11
C GLN A 148 16.03 18.97 6.78
N TRP A 149 17.33 18.66 6.86
CA TRP A 149 18.19 18.43 5.71
C TRP A 149 18.70 17.01 5.69
N GLY A 150 18.78 16.42 4.50
CA GLY A 150 19.35 15.09 4.28
C GLY A 150 18.54 14.26 3.31
N ASP A 151 18.83 12.96 3.32
CA ASP A 151 18.08 11.95 2.58
C ASP A 151 16.62 11.92 3.04
N SER A 152 15.70 12.17 2.10
CA SER A 152 14.25 12.27 2.34
C SER A 152 13.70 11.10 3.12
N ILE A 153 14.17 9.87 2.85
CA ILE A 153 13.69 8.67 3.54
C ILE A 153 14.07 8.72 5.03
N LYS A 154 15.30 9.13 5.34
CA LYS A 154 15.80 9.22 6.71
C LYS A 154 15.15 10.37 7.46
N VAL A 155 14.94 11.50 6.79
CA VAL A 155 14.29 12.69 7.35
C VAL A 155 12.84 12.37 7.74
N VAL A 156 12.06 11.77 6.83
CA VAL A 156 10.66 11.40 7.11
C VAL A 156 10.58 10.37 8.25
N LYS A 157 11.42 9.33 8.23
CA LYS A 157 11.48 8.33 9.32
C LYS A 157 11.86 8.95 10.65
N GLY A 158 12.87 9.83 10.66
CA GLY A 158 13.32 10.53 11.87
C GLY A 158 12.23 11.45 12.43
N TYR A 159 11.52 12.16 11.56
CA TYR A 159 10.39 13.01 11.97
C TYR A 159 9.25 12.18 12.59
N ALA A 160 8.85 11.07 11.96
CA ALA A 160 7.84 10.17 12.52
C ALA A 160 8.29 9.59 13.88
N HIS A 161 9.54 9.17 14.00
CA HIS A 161 10.09 8.65 15.25
C HIS A 161 10.08 9.68 16.38
N ARG A 162 10.46 10.94 16.12
CA ARG A 162 10.43 11.99 17.14
C ARG A 162 9.00 12.35 17.54
N ASN A 163 8.05 12.31 16.61
CA ASN A 163 6.63 12.49 16.94
C ASN A 163 6.12 11.40 17.90
N LEU A 164 6.40 10.13 17.59
CA LEU A 164 6.06 8.99 18.47
C LEU A 164 6.75 9.08 19.84
N LEU A 165 8.03 9.45 19.85
CA LEU A 165 8.79 9.57 21.09
C LEU A 165 8.19 10.64 22.02
N ARG A 166 7.71 11.75 21.46
CA ARG A 166 7.03 12.80 22.25
C ARG A 166 5.66 12.38 22.76
N GLU A 167 4.92 11.58 22.01
CA GLU A 167 3.67 11.00 22.51
C GLU A 167 3.92 10.12 23.75
N GLN A 168 5.03 9.37 23.77
CA GLN A 168 5.44 8.54 24.91
C GLN A 168 6.12 9.34 26.03
N GLN A 169 6.74 10.48 25.70
CA GLN A 169 7.43 11.37 26.64
C GLN A 169 6.91 12.81 26.50
N PRO A 170 5.74 13.13 27.08
CA PRO A 170 5.10 14.44 26.93
C PRO A 170 5.87 15.60 27.59
N GLY A 171 7.00 15.31 28.26
CA GLY A 171 7.88 16.30 28.89
C GLY A 171 9.04 16.78 28.00
N TRP A 172 9.22 16.21 26.81
CA TRP A 172 10.12 16.75 25.78
C TRP A 172 9.36 17.77 24.95
#